data_AF-A0A525CQK8-F1
#
_entry.id   AF-A0A525CQK8-F1
#
_cell.length_a   1.000
_cell.length_b   1.000
_cell.length_c   1.000
_cell.angle_alpha   90.00
_cell.angle_beta   90.00
_cell.angle_gamma   90.00
#
_symmetry.space_group_name_H-M   'P 1'
#
loop_
_entity.id
_entity.type
_entity.pdbx_description
1 polymer ?
#
loop_
_entity_poly.entity_id
_entity_poly.type
_entity_poly.pdbx_seq_one_letter_code
_entity_poly.pdbx_strand_id
1 'polypeptide(L)'
;MIIKLFTPTTIDKISRCIRRYFELVGIEDSAKANQLEEKIINMYIENRAIRSTLVYSSGVIYYHLNDEIIDSFSVPGGAQDKLYCCNGTVISEIDKEAYCRDNTILYLGSQSEYYDGGGISSNNNNNNNNNNNNNNNNG
;
A
#
# COMPACT_ATOMS: atom_id res chain seq x y z
N MET A 1 38.26 6.36 -7.83
CA MET A 1 36.96 6.05 -8.47
C MET A 1 35.88 6.14 -7.41
N ILE A 2 35.20 7.29 -7.32
CA ILE A 2 34.12 7.48 -6.35
C ILE A 2 32.87 6.88 -6.98
N ILE A 3 32.38 5.77 -6.43
CA ILE A 3 31.06 5.24 -6.76
C ILE A 3 30.06 6.23 -6.16
N LYS A 4 29.51 7.13 -6.98
CA LYS A 4 28.33 7.90 -6.59
C LYS A 4 27.17 6.91 -6.49
N LEU A 5 26.82 6.53 -5.27
CA LEU A 5 25.55 5.89 -4.97
C LEU A 5 24.46 6.89 -5.36
N PHE A 6 23.83 6.69 -6.52
CA PHE A 6 22.69 7.50 -6.94
C PHE A 6 21.52 7.12 -6.04
N THR A 7 21.11 8.05 -5.18
CA THR A 7 19.85 7.90 -4.44
C THR A 7 18.70 7.95 -5.44
N PRO A 8 17.82 6.93 -5.50
CA PRO A 8 16.70 6.93 -6.43
C PRO A 8 15.78 8.12 -6.17
N THR A 9 15.30 8.74 -7.25
CA THR A 9 14.36 9.87 -7.17
C THR A 9 13.03 9.42 -6.57
N THR A 10 12.22 10.34 -6.07
CA THR A 10 10.87 10.02 -5.57
C THR A 10 10.01 9.31 -6.63
N ILE A 11 10.17 9.67 -7.90
CA ILE A 11 9.46 9.05 -9.02
C ILE A 11 9.91 7.60 -9.20
N ASP A 12 11.22 7.33 -9.15
CA ASP A 12 11.75 5.97 -9.25
C ASP A 12 11.23 5.06 -8.13
N LYS A 13 11.10 5.61 -6.91
CA LYS A 13 10.56 4.88 -5.76
C LYS A 13 9.09 4.54 -5.97
N ILE A 14 8.29 5.51 -6.40
CA ILE A 14 6.86 5.32 -6.68
C ILE A 14 6.65 4.28 -7.79
N SER A 15 7.38 4.41 -8.90
CA SER A 15 7.30 3.45 -10.02
C SER A 15 7.65 2.03 -9.57
N ARG A 16 8.77 1.83 -8.86
CA ARG A 16 9.16 0.51 -8.34
C ARG A 16 8.09 -0.07 -7.39
N CYS A 17 7.51 0.76 -6.54
CA CYS A 17 6.45 0.34 -5.61
C CYS A 17 5.18 -0.09 -6.36
N ILE A 18 4.73 0.70 -7.35
CA ILE A 18 3.54 0.38 -8.15
C ILE A 18 3.75 -0.87 -8.99
N ARG A 19 4.92 -1.01 -9.64
CA ARG A 19 5.26 -2.20 -10.43
C ARG A 19 5.22 -3.46 -9.57
N ARG A 20 5.82 -3.41 -8.39
CA ARG A 20 5.78 -4.53 -7.46
C ARG A 20 4.35 -4.84 -7.00
N TYR A 21 3.56 -3.81 -6.77
CA TYR A 21 2.16 -3.97 -6.44
C TYR A 21 1.40 -4.70 -7.56
N PHE A 22 1.61 -4.33 -8.83
CA PHE A 22 1.02 -5.02 -9.99
C PHE A 22 1.40 -6.49 -10.04
N GLU A 23 2.67 -6.83 -9.80
CA GLU A 23 3.12 -8.23 -9.72
C GLU A 23 2.40 -9.00 -8.61
N LEU A 24 2.30 -8.41 -7.41
CA LEU A 24 1.62 -9.02 -6.26
C LEU A 24 0.14 -9.24 -6.52
N VAL A 25 -0.49 -8.33 -7.27
CA VAL A 25 -1.90 -8.44 -7.61
C VAL A 25 -2.17 -9.26 -8.88
N GLY A 26 -1.12 -9.85 -9.47
CA GLY A 26 -1.24 -10.71 -10.64
C GLY A 26 -1.63 -9.97 -11.92
N ILE A 27 -1.27 -8.69 -12.04
CA ILE A 27 -1.40 -7.92 -13.28
C ILE A 27 -0.18 -8.22 -14.14
N GLU A 28 -0.41 -8.84 -15.30
CA GLU A 28 0.65 -9.20 -16.23
C GLU A 28 1.29 -7.97 -16.89
N ASP A 29 2.61 -8.05 -17.13
CA ASP A 29 3.33 -7.04 -17.88
C ASP A 29 2.79 -6.98 -19.33
N SER A 30 2.25 -5.82 -19.68
CA SER A 30 1.64 -5.57 -20.97
C SER A 30 1.68 -4.07 -21.27
N ALA A 31 1.55 -3.69 -22.54
CA ALA A 31 1.49 -2.27 -22.92
C ALA A 31 0.38 -1.51 -22.19
N LYS A 32 -0.76 -2.17 -21.91
CA LYS A 32 -1.87 -1.60 -21.14
C LYS A 32 -1.52 -1.42 -19.66
N ALA A 33 -0.87 -2.42 -19.06
CA ALA A 33 -0.38 -2.31 -17.68
C ALA A 33 0.65 -1.18 -17.55
N ASN A 34 1.56 -1.03 -18.52
CA ASN A 34 2.57 0.04 -18.52
C ASN A 34 1.94 1.45 -18.65
N GLN A 35 0.92 1.61 -19.50
CA GLN A 35 0.15 2.87 -19.58
C GLN A 35 -0.60 3.17 -18.28
N LEU A 36 -1.15 2.14 -17.63
CA LEU A 36 -1.81 2.31 -16.34
C LEU A 36 -0.82 2.66 -15.23
N GLU A 37 0.36 2.02 -15.20
CA GLU A 37 1.46 2.34 -14.28
C GLU A 37 1.81 3.83 -14.40
N GLU A 38 2.04 4.32 -15.62
CA GLU A 38 2.37 5.73 -15.88
C GLU A 38 1.26 6.67 -15.42
N LYS A 39 -0.01 6.36 -15.73
CA LYS A 39 -1.16 7.16 -15.26
C LYS A 39 -1.19 7.25 -13.74
N ILE A 40 -1.03 6.12 -13.05
CA ILE A 40 -1.06 6.07 -11.59
C ILE A 40 0.12 6.83 -10.98
N ILE A 41 1.33 6.70 -11.53
CA ILE A 41 2.51 7.46 -11.09
C ILE A 41 2.21 8.98 -11.15
N ASN A 42 1.64 9.45 -12.26
CA ASN A 42 1.28 10.86 -12.41
C ASN A 42 0.25 11.31 -11.37
N MET A 43 -0.77 10.49 -11.10
CA MET A 43 -1.73 10.78 -10.03
C MET A 43 -1.07 10.89 -8.65
N TYR A 44 -0.10 10.04 -8.32
CA TYR A 44 0.67 10.14 -7.08
C TYR A 44 1.51 11.41 -7.00
N ILE A 45 2.10 11.84 -8.13
CA ILE A 45 2.89 13.08 -8.21
C ILE A 45 1.99 14.30 -8.01
N GLU A 46 0.86 14.34 -8.70
CA GLU A 46 -0.13 15.43 -8.62
C GLU A 46 -0.72 15.56 -7.21
N ASN A 47 -0.97 14.42 -6.55
CA ASN A 47 -1.61 14.36 -5.24
C ASN A 47 -0.64 14.15 -4.07
N ARG A 48 0.66 14.43 -4.24
CA ARG A 48 1.71 14.14 -3.24
C ARG A 48 1.48 14.71 -1.83
N ALA A 49 0.67 15.76 -1.71
CA ALA A 49 0.35 16.41 -0.43
C ALA A 49 -0.79 15.72 0.33
N ILE A 50 -1.46 14.75 -0.31
CA ILE A 50 -2.66 14.11 0.18
C ILE A 50 -2.42 12.61 0.25
N ARG A 51 -2.95 11.97 1.30
CA ARG A 51 -2.78 10.53 1.49
C ARG A 51 -3.45 9.78 0.34
N SER A 52 -2.65 9.19 -0.53
CA SER A 52 -3.08 8.39 -1.67
C SER A 52 -2.88 6.90 -1.40
N THR A 53 -3.82 6.05 -1.80
CA THR A 53 -3.70 4.59 -1.62
C THR A 53 -4.39 3.86 -2.75
N LEU A 54 -3.72 2.87 -3.34
CA LEU A 54 -4.31 1.92 -4.27
C LEU A 54 -4.82 0.71 -3.51
N VAL A 55 -5.99 0.19 -3.91
CA VAL A 55 -6.49 -1.11 -3.45
C VAL A 55 -7.03 -1.87 -4.65
N TYR A 56 -6.67 -3.14 -4.79
CA TYR A 56 -7.13 -3.99 -5.89
C TYR A 56 -8.18 -4.95 -5.35
N SER A 57 -9.41 -4.88 -5.85
CA SER A 57 -10.47 -5.80 -5.46
C SER A 57 -11.29 -6.19 -6.67
N SER A 58 -11.55 -7.50 -6.83
CA SER A 58 -12.46 -8.05 -7.84
C SER A 58 -12.21 -7.56 -9.28
N GLY A 59 -10.94 -7.50 -9.72
CA GLY A 59 -10.61 -7.05 -11.07
C GLY A 59 -10.57 -5.53 -11.26
N VAL A 60 -10.57 -4.76 -10.18
CA VAL A 60 -10.55 -3.29 -10.22
C VAL A 60 -9.47 -2.77 -9.28
N ILE A 61 -8.61 -1.86 -9.76
CA ILE A 61 -7.79 -1.00 -8.91
C ILE A 61 -8.61 0.23 -8.56
N TYR A 62 -8.81 0.48 -7.27
CA TYR A 62 -9.39 1.70 -6.73
C TYR A 62 -8.28 2.64 -6.27
N TYR A 63 -8.32 3.89 -6.73
CA TYR A 63 -7.44 4.95 -6.25
C TYR A 63 -8.17 5.75 -5.17
N HIS A 64 -7.67 5.66 -3.94
CA HIS A 64 -8.16 6.39 -2.78
C HIS A 64 -7.36 7.65 -2.54
N LEU A 65 -8.05 8.73 -2.19
CA LEU A 65 -7.49 10.00 -1.73
C LEU A 65 -8.17 10.36 -0.41
N ASN A 66 -7.43 10.42 0.71
CA ASN A 66 -8.00 10.58 2.06
C ASN A 66 -9.16 9.60 2.37
N ASP A 67 -8.97 8.32 2.04
CA ASP A 67 -9.97 7.24 2.24
C ASP A 67 -11.23 7.34 1.35
N GLU A 68 -11.26 8.28 0.38
CA GLU A 68 -12.31 8.36 -0.64
C GLU A 68 -11.83 7.84 -1.99
N ILE A 69 -12.65 7.03 -2.67
CA ILE A 69 -12.34 6.56 -4.03
C ILE A 69 -12.55 7.71 -5.02
N ILE A 70 -11.50 8.12 -5.73
CA ILE A 70 -11.54 9.20 -6.73
C ILE A 70 -11.38 8.71 -8.17
N ASP A 71 -10.81 7.53 -8.39
CA ASP A 71 -10.72 6.90 -9.72
C ASP A 71 -10.71 5.37 -9.55
N SER A 72 -11.06 4.66 -10.62
CA SER A 72 -11.02 3.20 -10.65
C SER A 72 -10.65 2.66 -12.03
N PHE A 73 -9.89 1.57 -12.06
CA PHE A 73 -9.34 0.99 -13.28
C PHE A 73 -9.69 -0.48 -13.35
N SER A 74 -10.47 -0.88 -14.35
CA SER A 74 -10.72 -2.29 -14.63
C SER A 74 -9.44 -2.94 -15.16
N VAL A 75 -8.92 -3.89 -14.38
CA VAL A 75 -7.75 -4.69 -14.72
C VAL A 75 -8.07 -6.16 -14.48
N PRO A 76 -8.23 -6.96 -15.55
CA PRO A 76 -8.38 -8.39 -15.41
C PRO A 76 -7.11 -8.94 -14.75
N GLY A 77 -7.27 -9.62 -13.62
CA GLY A 77 -6.17 -10.13 -12.81
C GLY A 77 -6.64 -11.31 -11.97
N GLY A 78 -5.69 -12.13 -11.53
CA GLY A 78 -5.91 -13.44 -10.92
C GLY A 78 -6.69 -13.42 -9.59
N ALA A 79 -7.21 -14.60 -9.22
CA ALA A 79 -7.87 -14.82 -7.93
C ALA A 79 -6.90 -14.51 -6.78
N GLN A 80 -7.28 -13.59 -5.90
CA GLN A 80 -6.47 -13.27 -4.72
C GLN A 80 -7.14 -13.75 -3.43
N ASP A 81 -6.42 -14.62 -2.75
CA ASP A 81 -6.74 -15.03 -1.38
C ASP A 81 -6.58 -13.87 -0.39
N LYS A 82 -5.67 -12.92 -0.69
CA LYS A 82 -5.31 -11.78 0.15
C LYS A 82 -5.64 -10.44 -0.51
N LEU A 83 -5.81 -9.38 0.28
CA LEU A 83 -6.05 -8.03 -0.23
C LEU A 83 -4.85 -7.14 0.10
N TYR A 84 -4.31 -6.46 -0.90
CA TYR A 84 -3.17 -5.56 -0.73
C TYR A 84 -3.54 -4.12 -1.02
N CYS A 85 -2.89 -3.20 -0.30
CA CYS A 85 -2.89 -1.78 -0.63
C CYS A 85 -1.48 -1.26 -0.87
N CYS A 86 -1.34 -0.25 -1.72
CA CYS A 86 -0.07 0.41 -2.01
C CYS A 86 -0.24 1.93 -1.84
N ASN A 87 0.66 2.60 -1.11
CA ASN A 87 0.64 4.06 -0.93
C ASN A 87 1.76 4.78 -1.70
N GLY A 88 2.35 4.13 -2.71
CA GLY A 88 3.48 4.65 -3.48
C GLY A 88 4.84 4.50 -2.80
N THR A 89 4.90 4.06 -1.54
CA THR A 89 6.16 3.79 -0.82
C THR A 89 6.18 2.43 -0.12
N VAL A 90 5.03 1.96 0.32
CA VAL A 90 4.83 0.72 1.07
C VAL A 90 3.66 -0.04 0.48
N ILE A 91 3.78 -1.37 0.47
CA ILE A 91 2.68 -2.29 0.16
C ILE A 91 2.30 -3.00 1.46
N SER A 92 1.01 -3.04 1.78
CA SER A 92 0.51 -3.66 3.01
C SER A 92 -0.63 -4.61 2.71
N GLU A 93 -0.73 -5.67 3.50
CA GLU A 93 -1.89 -6.56 3.48
C GLU A 93 -2.99 -5.92 4.36
N ILE A 94 -4.22 -5.93 3.86
CA ILE A 94 -5.37 -5.35 4.52
C ILE A 94 -6.48 -6.38 4.69
N ASP A 95 -7.35 -6.13 5.66
CA ASP A 95 -8.47 -7.00 5.98
C ASP A 95 -9.49 -6.97 4.84
N LYS A 96 -9.65 -8.12 4.19
CA LYS A 96 -10.53 -8.28 3.04
C LYS A 96 -12.00 -8.11 3.42
N GLU A 97 -12.42 -8.61 4.58
CA GLU A 97 -13.82 -8.53 5.01
C GLU A 97 -14.19 -7.09 5.35
N ALA A 98 -13.33 -6.37 6.07
CA ALA A 98 -13.54 -4.96 6.41
C ALA A 98 -13.61 -4.08 5.15
N TYR A 99 -12.72 -4.32 4.18
CA TYR A 99 -12.72 -3.55 2.94
C TYR A 99 -13.94 -3.87 2.07
N CYS A 100 -14.32 -5.16 1.93
CA CYS A 100 -15.50 -5.53 1.14
C CYS A 100 -16.82 -5.05 1.76
N ARG A 101 -16.89 -4.90 3.08
CA ARG A 101 -18.11 -4.45 3.77
C ARG A 101 -18.34 -2.95 3.60
N ASP A 102 -17.34 -2.14 3.91
CA ASP A 102 -17.49 -0.69 4.06
C ASP A 102 -16.40 0.14 3.35
N ASN A 103 -15.62 -0.44 2.44
CA ASN A 103 -14.38 0.15 1.88
C ASN A 103 -13.37 0.60 2.95
N THR A 104 -13.45 0.01 4.15
CA THR A 104 -12.57 0.37 5.26
C THR A 104 -11.21 -0.28 5.08
N ILE A 105 -10.15 0.53 5.07
CA ILE A 105 -8.77 0.05 4.98
C ILE A 105 -8.27 -0.27 6.40
N LEU A 106 -8.31 -1.55 6.77
CA LEU A 106 -7.76 -2.05 8.03
C LEU A 106 -6.48 -2.85 7.76
N TYR A 107 -5.34 -2.38 8.27
CA TYR A 107 -4.04 -3.00 8.03
C TYR A 107 -3.86 -4.27 8.90
N LEU A 108 -3.59 -5.41 8.26
CA LEU A 108 -3.28 -6.68 8.93
C LEU A 108 -1.77 -6.88 9.16
N GLY A 109 -0.94 -6.19 8.38
CA GLY A 109 0.51 -6.20 8.48
C GLY A 109 1.17 -5.57 7.25
N SER A 110 2.38 -5.05 7.40
CA SER A 110 3.16 -4.52 6.27
C SER A 110 3.91 -5.65 5.56
N GLN A 111 3.62 -5.86 4.27
CA GLN A 111 4.43 -6.72 3.42
C GLN A 111 5.53 -5.88 2.77
N SER A 112 6.66 -5.79 3.45
CA SER A 112 7.88 -5.10 3.02
C SER A 112 7.80 -3.58 3.05
N GLU A 113 8.53 -3.01 4.00
CA GLU A 113 9.13 -1.69 3.87
C GLU A 113 10.07 -1.72 2.64
N TYR A 114 9.67 -1.17 1.50
CA TYR A 114 10.59 -0.91 0.38
C TYR A 114 11.46 0.31 0.72
N TYR A 115 12.25 0.18 1.78
CA TYR A 115 13.28 1.13 2.18
C TYR A 115 14.65 0.60 1.72
N ASP A 116 15.07 0.99 0.52
CA ASP A 116 16.50 0.99 0.18
C ASP A 116 17.07 2.38 0.46
N GLY A 117 17.67 2.54 1.64
CA GLY A 117 18.54 3.66 2.02
C GLY A 117 17.86 4.89 2.63
N GLY A 118 18.06 5.09 3.94
CA GLY A 118 17.89 6.36 4.64
C GLY A 118 16.73 6.35 5.63
N GLY A 119 17.04 6.09 6.90
CA GLY A 119 16.08 5.85 7.96
C GLY A 119 15.10 6.99 8.23
N ILE A 120 13.86 6.62 8.58
CA ILE A 120 12.93 7.47 9.30
C ILE A 120 12.29 6.63 10.41
N SER A 121 12.61 7.02 11.64
CA SER A 121 12.01 6.70 12.92
C SER A 121 10.73 5.84 12.88
N SER A 122 10.85 4.57 13.28
CA SER A 122 9.73 3.77 13.74
C SER A 122 9.07 4.47 14.93
N ASN A 123 7.94 5.14 14.72
CA ASN A 123 7.08 5.59 15.81
C ASN A 123 5.81 4.75 15.81
N ASN A 124 6.00 3.46 16.11
CA ASN A 124 4.92 2.49 16.27
C ASN A 124 4.33 2.66 17.67
N ASN A 125 3.46 3.66 17.86
CA ASN A 125 2.78 3.90 19.14
C ASN A 125 1.60 2.93 19.29
N ASN A 126 1.90 1.65 19.47
CA ASN A 126 0.94 0.62 19.86
C ASN A 126 0.74 0.68 21.38
N ASN A 127 -0.04 1.67 21.85
CA ASN A 127 -0.45 1.77 23.25
C ASN A 127 -1.63 0.82 23.52
N ASN A 128 -1.34 -0.48 23.57
CA ASN A 128 -2.27 -1.49 24.08
C ASN A 128 -1.91 -1.81 25.55
N ASN A 129 -2.19 -0.87 26.47
CA ASN A 129 -2.10 -1.13 27.91
C ASN A 129 -3.46 -1.65 28.42
N ASN A 130 -3.74 -2.91 28.10
CA ASN A 130 -4.80 -3.69 28.74
C ASN A 130 -4.33 -4.14 30.14
N ASN A 131 -4.42 -3.25 31.13
CA ASN A 131 -4.19 -3.63 32.53
C ASN A 131 -5.46 -4.27 33.10
N ASN A 132 -5.57 -5.58 32.89
CA ASN A 132 -6.60 -6.44 33.45
C ASN A 132 -6.41 -6.58 34.97
N ASN A 133 -7.21 -5.84 35.73
CA ASN A 133 -7.34 -5.92 37.18
C ASN A 133 -7.94 -7.28 37.57
N ASN A 134 -7.10 -8.27 37.88
CA ASN A 134 -7.55 -9.52 38.49
C ASN A 134 -7.32 -9.47 40.02
N ASN A 135 -8.29 -8.90 40.72
CA ASN A 135 -8.46 -9.05 42.15
C ASN A 135 -8.95 -10.48 42.43
N ASN A 136 -8.05 -11.38 42.83
CA ASN A 136 -8.44 -12.66 43.43
C ASN A 136 -7.84 -12.81 44.82
N ASN A 137 -8.73 -12.65 45.79
CA ASN A 137 -8.56 -12.88 47.21
C ASN A 137 -8.65 -14.38 47.51
N ASN A 138 -7.62 -14.98 48.14
CA ASN A 138 -7.86 -16.03 49.14
C ASN A 138 -6.63 -16.25 50.04
N GLY A 139 -6.82 -15.99 51.34
CA GLY A 139 -5.86 -16.22 52.42
C GLY A 139 -6.32 -15.58 53.72
#